data_AF-D9PLN0-F1
#
_entry.id   AF-D9PLN0-F1
#
_cell.length_a   1.000
_cell.length_b   1.000
_cell.length_c   1.000
_cell.angle_alpha   90.00
_cell.angle_beta   90.00
_cell.angle_gamma   90.00
#
_symmetry.space_group_name_H-M   'P 1'
#
loop_
_entity.id
_entity.type
_entity.pdbx_description
1 polymer ?
#
loop_
_entity_poly.entity_id
_entity_poly.type
_entity_poly.pdbx_seq_one_letter_code
_entity_poly.pdbx_strand_id
1 'polypeptide(L)' 'PAAMELHDSLGGRTVLRFPEFRAGAKVGAETFRFTPPEGADVLDEMPPAKALQPGGSTPRKP' A
#
# COMPACT_ATOMS: atom_id res chain seq x y z
N PRO A 1 7.11 8.44 -15.61
CA PRO A 1 7.24 7.40 -16.67
C PRO A 1 5.84 6.89 -17.03
N ALA A 2 5.48 6.82 -18.32
CA ALA A 2 4.12 6.45 -18.75
C ALA A 2 3.90 4.93 -18.95
N ALA A 3 4.95 4.12 -18.71
CA ALA A 3 4.88 2.67 -18.74
C ALA A 3 5.89 2.04 -17.77
N MET A 4 5.63 0.79 -17.38
CA MET A 4 6.50 -0.05 -16.56
C MET A 4 6.54 -1.46 -17.14
N GLU A 5 7.67 -2.14 -16.95
CA GLU A 5 7.86 -3.54 -17.31
C GLU A 5 8.33 -4.32 -16.09
N LEU A 6 7.67 -5.44 -15.82
CA LEU A 6 7.98 -6.36 -14.73
C LEU A 6 8.42 -7.70 -15.32
N HIS A 7 9.58 -8.17 -14.89
CA HIS A 7 10.10 -9.51 -15.17
C HIS A 7 10.09 -10.32 -13.88
N ASP A 8 9.55 -11.54 -13.92
CA ASP A 8 9.62 -12.47 -12.80
C ASP A 8 10.70 -13.55 -13.01
N SER A 9 11.04 -14.27 -11.93
CA SER A 9 12.08 -15.30 -11.94
C SER A 9 11.71 -16.56 -12.74
N LEU A 10 10.45 -16.72 -13.13
CA LEU A 10 9.97 -17.82 -13.98
C LEU A 10 10.02 -17.43 -15.47
N GLY A 11 10.50 -16.22 -15.79
CA GLY A 11 10.62 -15.70 -17.15
C GLY A 11 9.36 -14.98 -17.65
N GLY A 12 8.36 -14.76 -16.79
CA GLY A 12 7.18 -13.99 -17.12
C GLY A 12 7.50 -12.51 -17.32
N ARG A 13 6.80 -11.90 -18.28
CA ARG A 13 6.96 -10.48 -18.67
C ARG A 13 5.60 -9.80 -18.67
N THR A 14 5.42 -8.81 -17.80
CA THR A 14 4.20 -8.00 -17.70
C THR A 14 4.49 -6.55 -18.05
N VAL A 15 3.68 -5.96 -18.94
CA VAL A 15 3.81 -4.56 -19.35
C VAL A 15 2.61 -3.76 -18.87
N LEU A 16 2.85 -2.73 -18.06
CA LEU A 16 1.86 -1.79 -17.56
C LEU A 16 1.96 -0.47 -18.31
N ARG A 17 0.84 0.05 -18.81
CA ARG A 17 0.76 1.35 -19.50
C ARG A 17 -0.21 2.25 -18.76
N PHE A 18 0.14 3.52 -18.59
CA PHE A 18 -0.66 4.51 -17.86
C PHE A 18 -1.12 5.61 -18.83
N PRO A 19 -2.14 5.36 -19.66
CA PRO A 19 -2.56 6.29 -20.72
C PRO A 19 -3.06 7.64 -20.18
N GLU A 20 -3.53 7.67 -18.93
CA GLU A 20 -4.08 8.86 -18.28
C GLU A 20 -3.25 9.33 -17.09
N PHE A 21 -1.92 9.18 -17.15
CA PHE A 21 -1.06 9.63 -16.08
C PHE A 21 -1.16 11.15 -15.85
N ARG A 22 -1.45 11.55 -14.61
CA ARG A 22 -1.53 12.97 -14.18
C ARG A 22 -0.66 13.17 -12.93
N ALA A 23 0.46 13.88 -13.08
CA ALA A 23 1.30 14.24 -11.96
C ALA A 23 0.64 15.32 -11.09
N GLY A 24 0.78 15.22 -9.76
CA GLY A 24 0.23 16.21 -8.83
C GLY A 24 -1.30 16.30 -8.81
N ALA A 25 -2.00 15.29 -9.32
CA ALA A 25 -3.46 15.24 -9.25
C ALA A 25 -3.92 15.27 -7.78
N LYS A 26 -4.97 16.04 -7.50
CA LYS A 26 -5.62 16.00 -6.19
C LYS A 26 -6.43 14.70 -6.10
N VAL A 27 -6.05 13.83 -5.16
CA VAL A 27 -6.75 12.58 -4.86
C VAL A 27 -7.18 12.62 -3.41
N GLY A 28 -8.47 12.44 -3.14
CA GLY A 28 -8.99 12.46 -1.78
C GLY A 28 -8.58 11.21 -0.99
N ALA A 29 -8.42 11.36 0.32
CA ALA A 29 -7.91 10.32 1.22
C ALA A 29 -8.82 9.07 1.28
N GLU A 30 -10.11 9.25 1.03
CA GLU A 30 -11.11 8.18 0.94
C GLU A 30 -10.80 7.16 -0.16
N THR A 31 -10.13 7.58 -1.24
CA THR A 31 -9.69 6.68 -2.33
C THR A 31 -8.69 5.62 -1.84
N PHE A 32 -8.03 5.87 -0.71
CA PHE A 32 -7.04 4.98 -0.11
C PHE A 32 -7.60 4.23 1.11
N ARG A 33 -8.92 4.25 1.33
CA ARG A 33 -9.57 3.44 2.38
C ARG A 33 -10.11 2.16 1.77
N PHE A 34 -9.80 1.05 2.44
CA PHE A 34 -10.41 -0.24 2.15
C PHE A 34 -11.45 -0.56 3.23
N THR A 35 -12.66 -0.91 2.82
CA THR A 35 -13.69 -1.49 3.69
C THR A 35 -14.14 -2.77 3.02
N PRO A 36 -13.85 -3.94 3.61
CA PRO A 36 -14.25 -5.20 3.02
C PRO A 36 -15.79 -5.26 2.93
N PRO A 37 -16.35 -5.84 1.85
CA PRO A 37 -17.78 -6.07 1.80
C PRO A 37 -18.20 -7.11 2.84
N GLU A 38 -19.48 -7.13 3.17
CA GLU A 38 -20.03 -8.10 4.12
C GLU A 38 -19.74 -9.54 3.68
N GLY A 39 -19.31 -10.38 4.62
CA GLY A 39 -18.98 -11.79 4.37
C GLY A 39 -17.64 -12.03 3.69
N ALA A 40 -16.87 -10.99 3.35
CA ALA A 40 -15.51 -11.17 2.86
C ALA A 40 -14.60 -11.72 3.96
N ASP A 41 -13.91 -12.82 3.64
CA ASP A 41 -12.82 -13.31 4.47
C ASP A 41 -11.58 -12.46 4.24
N VAL A 42 -11.02 -11.90 5.31
CA VAL A 42 -9.86 -11.01 5.26
C VAL A 42 -8.66 -11.77 5.82
N LEU A 43 -7.75 -12.12 4.92
CA LEU A 43 -6.50 -12.80 5.25
C LEU A 43 -5.38 -11.76 5.39
N ASP A 44 -4.57 -11.87 6.44
CA ASP A 44 -3.38 -11.05 6.64
C ASP A 44 -2.13 -11.94 6.62
N GLU A 45 -1.16 -11.58 5.78
CA GLU A 45 0.12 -12.27 5.67
C GLU A 45 1.18 -11.65 6.59
N MET A 46 0.86 -10.52 7.24
CA MET A 46 1.75 -9.95 8.24
C MET A 46 1.80 -10.86 9.46
N PRO A 47 3.00 -11.22 9.95
CA PRO A 47 3.09 -11.79 11.30
C PRO A 47 2.44 -10.79 12.26
N PRO A 48 1.70 -11.28 13.28
CA PRO A 48 0.96 -10.39 14.17
C PRO A 48 1.93 -9.34 14.69
N ALA A 49 1.62 -8.07 14.45
CA ALA A 49 2.37 -6.99 15.03
C ALA A 49 2.37 -7.24 16.54
N LYS A 50 3.53 -7.56 17.11
CA LYS A 50 3.71 -7.64 18.57
C LYS A 50 3.08 -6.37 19.12
N ALA A 51 2.00 -6.51 19.88
CA ALA A 51 1.10 -5.43 20.25
C ALA A 51 1.91 -4.16 20.55
N LEU A 52 1.70 -3.12 19.74
CA LEU A 52 2.30 -1.81 19.95
C LEU A 52 1.95 -1.40 21.38
N GLN A 53 2.91 -1.51 22.30
CA GLN A 53 2.70 -1.15 23.69
C GLN A 53 2.38 0.36 23.72
N PRO A 54 1.24 0.78 24.28
CA PRO A 54 0.93 2.19 24.41
C PRO A 54 1.80 2.77 25.53
N GLY A 55 2.66 3.74 25.18
CA GLY A 55 3.25 4.65 26.16
C GLY A 55 4.76 4.55 26.31
N GLY A 56 5.45 5.56 25.76
CA GLY A 56 6.87 5.80 25.97
C GLY A 56 7.29 7.15 25.42
N SER A 57 6.55 8.22 25.74
CA SER A 57 7.01 9.59 25.51
C SER A 57 8.14 9.89 26.50
N THR A 58 9.39 9.65 26.10
CA THR A 58 10.53 10.28 26.76
C THR A 58 10.78 11.65 26.11
N PRO A 59 10.83 12.75 26.89
CA PRO A 59 11.19 14.06 26.34
C PRO A 59 12.63 14.01 25.82
N ARG A 60 12.86 14.50 24.59
CA ARG A 60 14.22 14.89 24.19
C ARG A 60 14.62 16.09 25.04
N LYS A 61 15.65 15.90 25.88
CA LYS A 61 16.29 16.97 26.65
C LYS A 61 16.95 17.97 25.67
N PRO A 62 16.93 19.28 25.93
CA PRO A 62 17.59 20.30 25.12
C PRO A 62 19.10 20.12 25.06
#